data_AF-A0A0A2CM71-F1
#
_entry.id   AF-A0A0A2CM71-F1
#
_cell.length_a   1.000
_cell.length_b   1.000
_cell.length_c   1.000
_cell.angle_alpha   90.00
_cell.angle_beta   90.00
_cell.angle_gamma   90.00
#
_symmetry.space_group_name_H-M   'P 1'
#
loop_
_entity.id
_entity.type
_entity.pdbx_description
1 polymer ?
#
loop_
_entity_poly.entity_id
_entity_poly.type
_entity_poly.pdbx_seq_one_letter_code
_entity_poly.pdbx_strand_id
1 'polypeptide(L)'
;MNEISTFHKSWIAEGISEWHPTFLKLSATLDGCSKRYERFCQRYRHHSKAAPKCHWGSRKLKRLVSSARTRSKKKRVSPGQQRLPWAWDIRLNQIPEEWHQLAMKFRKANGIRDGDIQFTF
;
A
#
# COMPACT_ATOMS: atom_id res chain seq x y z
N MET A 1 35.08 -12.45 -21.59
CA MET A 1 35.46 -13.89 -21.47
C MET A 1 35.40 -14.43 -20.03
N ASN A 2 34.75 -13.78 -19.04
CA ASN A 2 34.96 -14.13 -17.62
C ASN A 2 33.71 -14.47 -16.77
N GLU A 3 32.50 -14.58 -17.33
CA GLU A 3 31.30 -14.92 -16.52
C GLU A 3 30.78 -16.35 -16.76
N ILE A 4 31.06 -16.94 -17.92
CA ILE A 4 30.68 -18.33 -18.22
C ILE A 4 31.57 -19.32 -17.44
N SER A 5 32.83 -18.94 -17.20
CA SER A 5 33.81 -19.77 -16.47
C SER A 5 33.50 -19.89 -14.97
N THR A 6 32.98 -18.83 -14.35
CA THR A 6 32.57 -18.83 -12.94
C THR A 6 31.29 -19.62 -12.72
N PHE A 7 30.34 -19.55 -13.65
CA PHE A 7 29.12 -20.35 -13.58
C PHE A 7 29.43 -21.85 -13.72
N HIS A 8 30.33 -22.25 -14.61
CA HIS A 8 30.69 -23.65 -14.79
C HIS A 8 31.41 -24.26 -13.56
N LYS A 9 32.25 -23.49 -12.85
CA LYS A 9 33.01 -23.97 -11.68
C LYS A 9 32.14 -24.25 -10.45
N SER A 10 31.05 -23.50 -10.26
CA SER A 10 30.14 -23.70 -9.11
C SER A 10 29.30 -24.98 -9.23
N TRP A 11 28.99 -25.45 -10.44
CA TRP A 11 28.06 -26.55 -10.67
C TRP A 11 28.68 -27.94 -10.50
N ILE A 12 29.99 -28.06 -10.74
CA ILE A 12 30.74 -29.30 -10.51
C ILE A 12 30.84 -29.61 -9.01
N ALA A 13 30.89 -28.59 -8.16
CA ALA A 13 30.94 -28.74 -6.70
C ALA A 13 29.63 -29.30 -6.10
N GLU A 14 28.50 -29.19 -6.82
CA GLU A 14 27.16 -29.64 -6.40
C GLU A 14 26.82 -31.07 -6.89
N GLY A 15 27.76 -31.78 -7.53
CA GLY A 15 27.57 -33.20 -7.91
C GLY A 15 26.70 -33.44 -9.15
N ILE A 16 26.33 -32.41 -9.92
CA ILE A 16 25.64 -32.57 -11.21
C ILE A 16 26.69 -32.96 -12.25
N SER A 17 26.89 -34.26 -12.44
CA SER A 17 27.93 -34.79 -13.33
C SER A 17 27.59 -34.68 -14.82
N GLU A 18 26.30 -34.65 -15.18
CA GLU A 18 25.85 -34.71 -16.58
C GLU A 18 24.64 -33.81 -16.87
N TRP A 19 24.67 -33.12 -18.01
CA TRP A 19 23.56 -32.30 -18.48
C TRP A 19 22.44 -33.17 -19.04
N HIS A 20 21.19 -32.82 -18.72
CA HIS A 20 20.03 -33.54 -19.25
C HIS A 20 20.02 -33.55 -20.80
N PRO A 21 19.70 -34.69 -21.46
CA PRO A 21 19.83 -34.82 -22.92
C PRO A 21 19.00 -33.82 -23.73
N THR A 22 17.89 -33.30 -23.18
CA THR A 22 17.12 -32.25 -23.84
C THR A 22 17.86 -30.91 -23.88
N PHE A 23 18.70 -30.60 -22.88
CA PHE A 23 19.53 -29.40 -22.87
C PHE A 23 20.62 -29.49 -23.95
N LEU A 24 21.29 -30.64 -24.07
CA LEU A 24 22.32 -30.86 -25.08
C LEU A 24 21.77 -30.84 -26.51
N LYS A 25 20.49 -31.20 -26.71
CA LYS A 25 19.81 -31.06 -28.01
C LYS A 25 19.56 -29.61 -28.44
N LEU A 26 19.73 -28.61 -27.56
CA LEU A 26 19.43 -27.22 -27.88
C LEU A 26 20.38 -26.66 -28.94
N SER A 27 21.65 -27.03 -28.95
CA SER A 27 22.61 -26.64 -29.99
C SER A 27 23.83 -27.55 -30.02
N ALA A 28 24.63 -27.47 -31.09
CA ALA A 28 25.84 -28.29 -31.24
C ALA A 28 26.97 -27.94 -30.26
N THR A 29 26.90 -26.78 -29.57
CA THR A 29 27.95 -26.32 -28.64
C THR A 29 27.38 -26.03 -27.26
N LEU A 30 28.15 -26.27 -26.20
CA LEU A 30 27.69 -26.04 -24.82
C LEU A 30 27.33 -24.56 -24.58
N ASP A 31 28.12 -23.63 -25.13
CA ASP A 31 27.83 -22.19 -25.09
C ASP A 31 26.50 -21.84 -25.78
N GLY A 32 26.21 -22.48 -26.91
CA GLY A 32 24.95 -22.32 -27.61
C GLY A 32 23.76 -22.87 -26.83
N CYS A 33 23.95 -23.96 -26.08
CA CYS A 33 22.92 -24.54 -25.21
C CYS A 33 22.63 -23.58 -24.05
N SER A 34 23.66 -23.06 -23.39
CA SER A 34 23.53 -22.08 -22.32
C SER A 34 22.79 -20.82 -22.78
N LYS A 35 23.14 -20.24 -23.93
CA LYS A 35 22.46 -19.04 -24.49
C LYS A 35 21.00 -19.29 -24.85
N ARG A 36 20.69 -20.46 -25.43
CA ARG A 36 19.30 -20.82 -25.78
C ARG A 36 18.47 -21.06 -24.52
N TYR A 37 19.06 -21.72 -23.52
CA TYR A 37 18.42 -21.96 -22.23
C TYR A 37 18.22 -20.66 -21.43
N GLU A 38 19.17 -19.73 -21.47
CA GLU A 38 19.02 -18.40 -20.87
C GLU A 38 17.80 -17.67 -21.43
N ARG A 39 17.64 -17.64 -22.76
CA ARG A 39 16.45 -17.04 -23.42
C ARG A 39 15.15 -17.77 -23.08
N PHE A 40 15.21 -19.08 -22.85
CA PHE A 40 14.07 -19.84 -22.36
C PHE A 40 13.70 -19.37 -20.94
N CYS A 41 14.67 -19.31 -20.02
CA CYS A 41 14.46 -18.84 -18.66
C CYS A 41 13.96 -17.39 -18.61
N GLN A 42 14.45 -16.50 -19.47
CA GLN A 42 13.96 -15.13 -19.58
C GLN A 42 12.47 -15.07 -19.93
N ARG A 43 11.97 -15.97 -20.79
CA ARG A 43 10.55 -16.05 -21.16
C ARG A 43 9.66 -16.60 -20.05
N TYR A 44 10.18 -17.55 -19.27
CA TYR A 44 9.45 -18.11 -18.12
C TYR A 44 9.61 -17.29 -16.84
N ARG A 45 10.48 -16.26 -16.85
CA ARG A 45 10.67 -15.39 -15.71
C ARG A 45 9.38 -14.62 -15.45
N HIS A 46 8.85 -14.77 -14.25
CA HIS A 46 7.66 -14.04 -13.84
C HIS A 46 7.93 -12.52 -13.89
N HIS A 47 7.26 -11.84 -14.79
CA HIS A 47 7.28 -10.38 -14.83
C HIS A 47 6.39 -9.84 -13.71
N SER A 48 6.92 -8.94 -12.89
CA SER A 48 6.11 -8.23 -11.90
C SER A 48 4.94 -7.56 -12.61
N LYS A 49 3.71 -7.81 -12.15
CA LYS A 49 2.52 -7.14 -12.69
C LYS A 49 2.73 -5.63 -12.55
N ALA A 50 2.45 -4.87 -13.61
CA ALA A 50 2.41 -3.42 -13.51
C ALA A 50 1.40 -3.03 -12.43
N ALA A 51 1.71 -1.99 -11.65
CA ALA A 51 0.79 -1.51 -10.62
C ALA A 51 -0.57 -1.20 -11.26
N PRO A 52 -1.69 -1.71 -10.71
CA PRO A 52 -3.00 -1.43 -11.27
C PRO A 52 -3.28 0.07 -11.20
N LYS A 53 -3.68 0.67 -12.33
CA LYS A 53 -4.13 2.07 -12.38
C LYS A 53 -5.49 2.19 -11.67
N CYS A 54 -5.46 2.29 -10.34
CA CYS A 54 -6.65 2.45 -9.52
C CYS A 54 -7.02 3.93 -9.38
N HIS A 55 -8.02 4.38 -10.14
CA HIS A 55 -8.52 5.76 -10.06
C HIS A 55 -9.54 5.99 -8.94
N TRP A 56 -9.76 5.01 -8.06
CA TRP A 56 -10.81 5.08 -7.03
C TRP A 56 -10.55 6.23 -6.04
N GLY A 57 -9.30 6.38 -5.59
CA GLY A 57 -8.89 7.48 -4.70
C GLY A 57 -9.13 8.85 -5.33
N SER A 58 -8.63 9.07 -6.56
CA SER A 58 -8.82 10.34 -7.28
C SER A 58 -10.29 10.63 -7.58
N ARG A 59 -11.09 9.62 -7.94
CA ARG A 59 -12.55 9.78 -8.15
C ARG A 59 -13.28 10.14 -6.86
N LYS A 60 -12.95 9.47 -5.75
CA LYS A 60 -13.57 9.72 -4.45
C LYS A 60 -13.22 11.11 -3.92
N LEU A 61 -11.95 11.51 -4.04
CA LEU A 61 -11.50 12.84 -3.63
C LEU A 61 -12.18 13.95 -4.41
N LYS A 62 -12.28 13.85 -5.75
CA LYS A 62 -13.02 14.82 -6.58
C LYS A 62 -14.46 14.99 -6.09
N ARG A 63 -15.18 13.89 -5.85
CA ARG A 63 -16.56 13.93 -5.34
C ARG A 63 -16.67 14.62 -3.98
N LEU A 64 -15.74 14.34 -3.06
CA LEU A 64 -15.73 14.96 -1.73
C LEU A 64 -15.45 16.47 -1.82
N VAL A 65 -14.47 16.88 -2.62
CA VAL A 65 -14.11 18.30 -2.80
C VAL A 65 -15.25 19.08 -3.48
N SER A 66 -15.87 18.52 -4.53
CA SER A 66 -17.00 19.14 -5.21
C SER A 66 -18.23 19.25 -4.29
N SER A 67 -18.49 18.24 -3.45
CA SER A 67 -19.62 18.25 -2.51
C SER A 67 -19.38 19.16 -1.30
N ALA A 68 -18.13 19.30 -0.85
CA ALA A 68 -17.76 20.17 0.26
C ALA A 68 -17.92 21.65 -0.10
N ARG A 69 -17.70 22.01 -1.36
CA ARG A 69 -17.79 23.39 -1.85
C ARG A 69 -19.23 23.90 -1.98
N THR A 70 -20.21 23.00 -2.03
CA THR A 70 -21.64 23.33 -2.24
C THR A 70 -22.54 23.06 -1.03
N ARG A 71 -22.02 22.46 0.06
CA ARG A 71 -22.81 22.13 1.26
C ARG A 71 -22.36 22.91 2.49
N SER A 72 -23.25 23.74 3.02
CA SER A 72 -23.13 24.30 4.38
C SER A 72 -23.11 23.17 5.42
N LYS A 73 -22.02 23.04 6.17
CA LYS A 73 -21.79 22.01 7.19
C LYS A 73 -22.62 22.17 8.47
N LYS A 74 -23.41 23.25 8.62
CA LYS A 74 -23.84 23.69 9.95
C LYS A 74 -24.88 22.80 10.63
N LYS A 75 -25.66 21.95 9.93
CA LYS A 75 -26.78 21.19 10.56
C LYS A 75 -27.11 19.79 10.03
N ARG A 76 -26.33 19.19 9.12
CA ARG A 76 -26.77 17.94 8.46
C ARG A 76 -26.15 16.69 9.06
N VAL A 77 -27.01 15.76 9.49
CA VAL A 77 -26.66 14.38 9.86
C VAL A 77 -26.43 13.60 8.55
N SER A 78 -25.32 12.86 8.45
CA SER A 78 -25.04 12.09 7.23
C SER A 78 -26.09 10.98 7.06
N PRO A 79 -26.49 10.64 5.82
CA PRO A 79 -27.35 9.49 5.59
C PRO A 79 -26.76 8.23 6.25
N GLY A 80 -27.52 7.58 7.14
CA GLY A 80 -27.09 6.42 7.93
C GLY A 80 -26.61 6.72 9.36
N GLN A 81 -26.43 7.99 9.74
CA GLN A 81 -26.21 8.35 11.15
C GLN A 81 -27.56 8.59 11.85
N GLN A 82 -27.79 7.90 12.97
CA GLN A 82 -28.87 8.23 13.89
C GLN A 82 -28.41 9.33 14.85
N ARG A 83 -29.30 10.30 15.15
CA ARG A 83 -29.05 11.26 16.23
C ARG A 83 -29.37 10.58 17.56
N LEU A 84 -28.42 10.63 18.48
CA LEU A 84 -28.63 10.09 19.82
C LEU A 84 -29.61 10.98 20.61
N PRO A 85 -30.47 10.40 21.48
CA PRO A 85 -31.43 11.12 22.31
C PRO A 85 -30.83 12.01 23.41
N TRP A 86 -29.55 12.35 23.37
CA TRP A 86 -28.91 13.35 24.25
C TRP A 86 -28.10 14.37 23.45
N ALA A 87 -28.17 14.32 22.12
CA ALA A 87 -27.51 15.29 21.25
C ALA A 87 -28.18 16.68 21.25
N TRP A 88 -29.28 16.86 22.00
CA TRP A 88 -30.06 18.11 22.03
C TRP A 88 -29.55 19.16 23.02
N ASP A 89 -28.79 18.81 24.06
CA ASP A 89 -28.42 19.78 25.10
C ASP A 89 -27.01 19.55 25.70
N ILE A 90 -26.00 19.37 24.86
CA ILE A 90 -24.65 19.73 25.33
C ILE A 90 -24.55 21.25 25.23
N ARG A 91 -25.12 21.95 26.21
CA ARG A 91 -24.68 23.31 26.50
C ARG A 91 -23.21 23.18 26.89
N LEU A 92 -22.31 23.56 25.98
CA LEU A 92 -20.85 23.50 26.17
C LEU A 92 -20.40 24.13 27.50
N ASN A 93 -21.23 25.00 28.08
CA ASN A 93 -21.00 25.68 29.35
C ASN A 93 -21.43 24.87 30.61
N GLN A 94 -21.89 23.62 30.46
CA GLN A 94 -22.30 22.74 31.57
C GLN A 94 -21.61 21.37 31.54
N ILE A 95 -20.42 21.26 30.94
CA ILE A 95 -19.63 20.03 31.06
C ILE A 95 -19.07 20.01 32.49
N PRO A 96 -19.36 18.98 33.31
CA PRO A 96 -18.76 18.86 34.63
C PRO A 96 -17.24 18.88 34.53
N GLU A 97 -16.57 19.61 35.42
CA GLU A 97 -15.12 19.81 35.38
C GLU A 97 -14.34 18.49 35.31
N GLU A 98 -14.82 17.45 35.99
CA GLU A 98 -14.23 16.10 35.96
C GLU A 98 -14.17 15.50 34.55
N TRP A 99 -15.20 15.73 33.74
CA TRP A 99 -15.27 15.23 32.36
C TRP A 99 -14.32 16.00 31.45
N HIS A 100 -14.14 17.30 31.70
CA HIS A 100 -13.16 18.12 31.00
C HIS A 100 -11.73 17.61 31.25
N GLN A 101 -11.41 17.29 32.50
CA GLN A 101 -10.10 16.75 32.88
C GLN A 101 -9.82 15.38 32.24
N LEU A 102 -10.83 14.49 32.19
CA LEU A 102 -10.72 13.21 31.51
C LEU A 102 -10.48 13.38 30.00
N ALA A 103 -11.20 14.31 29.37
CA ALA A 103 -11.02 14.61 27.95
C ALA A 103 -9.61 15.16 27.67
N MET A 104 -9.10 16.06 28.52
CA MET A 104 -7.74 16.59 28.45
C MET A 104 -6.68 15.48 28.60
N LYS A 105 -6.85 14.58 29.56
CA LYS A 105 -5.97 13.42 29.78
C LYS A 105 -5.95 12.48 28.58
N PHE A 106 -7.12 12.20 28.01
CA PHE A 106 -7.25 11.38 26.80
C PHE A 106 -6.56 12.03 25.60
N ARG A 107 -6.75 13.34 25.39
CA ARG A 107 -6.10 14.09 24.29
C ARG A 107 -4.58 14.06 24.41
N LYS A 108 -4.06 14.28 25.62
CA LYS A 108 -2.61 14.21 25.92
C LYS A 108 -2.04 12.82 25.65
N ALA A 109 -2.74 11.77 26.06
CA ALA A 109 -2.33 10.38 25.82
C ALA A 109 -2.30 10.03 24.33
N ASN A 110 -3.19 10.62 23.52
CA ASN A 110 -3.27 10.39 22.08
C ASN A 110 -2.50 11.43 21.23
N GLY A 111 -1.70 12.29 21.85
CA GLY A 111 -0.82 13.24 21.14
C GLY A 111 -1.55 14.36 20.38
N ILE A 112 -2.82 14.63 20.69
CA ILE A 112 -3.61 15.69 20.04
C ILE A 112 -3.28 17.02 20.72
N ARG A 113 -2.67 17.96 19.99
CA ARG A 113 -2.27 19.29 20.51
C ARG A 113 -3.40 20.30 20.35
N ASP A 114 -3.48 21.29 21.23
CA ASP A 114 -4.52 22.34 21.21
C ASP A 114 -4.47 23.27 19.99
N GLY A 115 -3.39 23.25 19.20
CA GLY A 115 -3.22 24.08 18.00
C GLY A 115 -3.98 23.61 16.75
N ASP A 116 -4.57 22.41 16.75
CA ASP A 116 -5.16 21.82 15.54
C ASP A 116 -6.62 22.26 15.29
N ILE A 117 -7.22 23.03 16.21
CA ILE A 117 -8.59 23.53 16.07
C ILE A 117 -8.63 25.03 16.33
N GLN A 118 -8.19 25.81 15.33
CA GLN A 118 -8.57 27.21 15.21
C GLN A 118 -10.07 27.27 14.91
N PHE A 119 -10.90 27.41 15.95
CA PHE A 119 -12.28 27.87 15.77
C PHE A 119 -12.24 29.37 15.46
N THR A 120 -12.10 29.71 14.19
CA THR A 120 -12.46 31.05 13.72
C THR A 120 -13.99 31.16 13.79
N PHE A 121 -14.48 32.04 14.66
CA PHE A 121 -15.90 32.38 14.77
C PHE A 121 -16.34 33.25 13.59
#